data_AF-A0A6M7UY29-F1
#
_entry.id   AF-A0A6M7UY29-F1
#
_cell.length_a   1.000
_cell.length_b   1.000
_cell.length_c   1.000
_cell.angle_alpha   90.00
_cell.angle_beta   90.00
_cell.angle_gamma   90.00
#
_symmetry.space_group_name_H-M   'P 1'
#
loop_
_entity.id
_entity.type
_entity.pdbx_description
1 polymer ?
#
loop_
_entity_poly.entity_id
_entity_poly.type
_entity_poly.pdbx_seq_one_letter_code
_entity_poly.pdbx_strand_id
1 'polypeptide(L)'
;MFQPVERKQFAFNVSPKVFDAIGKRAREQGLSPTAYAKLLFEAGFAALVGQERDAPVDDAELDRQVTLVFACAGQGDIKAIAKATGVKPTLVERILEAWRKAGK
;
A
#
# COMPACT_ATOMS: atom_id res chain seq x y z
N MET A 1 16.38 2.88 -32.51
CA MET A 1 16.45 4.36 -32.32
C MET A 1 15.97 4.66 -30.92
N PHE A 2 16.82 5.16 -30.02
CA PHE A 2 16.38 5.66 -28.71
C PHE A 2 15.84 7.08 -28.90
N GLN A 3 14.55 7.30 -28.67
CA GLN A 3 13.99 8.64 -28.59
C GLN A 3 14.25 9.19 -27.17
N PRO A 4 14.93 10.34 -27.02
CA PRO A 4 15.10 10.96 -25.72
C PRO A 4 13.74 11.40 -25.17
N VAL A 5 13.42 11.00 -23.94
CA VAL A 5 12.22 11.45 -23.23
C VAL A 5 12.40 12.93 -22.88
N GLU A 6 11.46 13.77 -23.32
CA GLU A 6 11.44 15.20 -22.98
C GLU A 6 11.36 15.38 -21.45
N ARG A 7 12.30 16.13 -20.87
CA ARG A 7 12.32 16.44 -19.43
C ARG A 7 11.97 17.91 -19.23
N LYS A 8 10.98 18.16 -18.38
CA LYS A 8 10.60 19.51 -17.92
C LYS A 8 11.02 19.68 -16.47
N GLN A 9 11.45 20.88 -16.09
CA GLN A 9 11.94 21.18 -14.75
C GLN A 9 11.08 22.26 -14.09
N PHE A 10 10.75 22.04 -12.82
CA PHE A 10 10.21 23.05 -11.93
C PHE A 10 11.34 23.64 -11.06
N ALA A 11 11.30 24.95 -10.84
CA ALA A 11 12.15 25.63 -9.88
C ALA A 11 11.26 26.44 -8.93
N PHE A 12 11.38 26.19 -7.63
CA PHE A 12 10.62 26.88 -6.60
C PHE A 12 11.45 26.99 -5.33
N ASN A 13 11.15 28.02 -4.53
CA ASN A 13 11.80 28.24 -3.25
C ASN A 13 11.03 27.52 -2.15
N VAL A 14 11.76 26.98 -1.18
CA VAL A 14 11.20 26.39 0.05
C VAL A 14 11.74 27.14 1.26
N SER A 15 11.08 26.97 2.42
CA SER A 15 11.60 27.56 3.65
C SER A 15 12.93 26.90 4.04
N PRO A 16 13.84 27.63 4.73
CA PRO A 16 15.12 27.07 5.16
C PRO A 16 14.98 25.78 5.98
N LYS A 17 13.99 25.74 6.89
CA LYS A 17 13.69 24.57 7.71
C LYS A 17 13.36 23.32 6.89
N VAL A 18 12.61 23.48 5.79
CA VAL A 18 12.27 22.37 4.89
C VAL A 18 13.50 21.91 4.13
N PHE A 19 14.30 22.86 3.62
CA PHE A 19 15.55 22.54 2.92
C PHE A 19 16.51 21.72 3.79
N ASP A 20 16.73 22.14 5.04
CA ASP A 20 17.61 21.46 5.99
C ASP A 20 17.09 20.05 6.35
N ALA A 21 15.78 19.91 6.56
CA ALA A 21 15.16 18.63 6.87
C ALA A 21 15.27 17.62 5.71
N ILE A 22 15.04 18.08 4.47
CA ILE A 22 15.24 17.27 3.26
C ILE A 22 16.71 16.87 3.15
N GLY A 23 17.65 17.81 3.33
CA GLY A 23 19.08 17.54 3.26
C GLY A 23 19.54 16.48 4.26
N LYS A 24 19.05 16.53 5.51
CA LYS A 24 19.34 15.51 6.53
C LYS A 24 18.85 14.13 6.11
N ARG A 25 17.56 14.01 5.74
CA ARG A 25 16.94 12.72 5.37
C ARG A 25 17.51 12.13 4.08
N ALA A 26 17.89 12.98 3.12
CA ALA A 26 18.54 12.55 1.90
C ALA A 26 19.88 11.86 2.18
N ARG A 27 20.70 12.42 3.09
CA ARG A 27 21.98 11.84 3.50
C ARG A 27 21.80 10.47 4.18
N GLU A 28 20.79 10.32 5.02
CA GLU A 28 20.44 9.05 5.68
C GLU A 28 20.13 7.93 4.67
N GLN A 29 19.72 8.29 3.45
CA GLN A 29 19.37 7.37 2.36
C GLN A 29 20.42 7.33 1.23
N GLY A 30 21.56 8.00 1.39
CA GLY A 30 22.60 8.07 0.34
C GLY A 30 22.16 8.84 -0.92
N LEU A 31 21.17 9.72 -0.81
CA LEU A 31 20.62 10.50 -1.92
C LEU A 31 21.07 11.96 -1.85
N SER A 32 21.05 12.64 -3.01
CA SER A 32 21.16 14.11 -3.04
C SER A 32 19.85 14.75 -2.54
N PRO A 33 19.89 15.97 -1.96
CA PRO A 33 18.69 16.67 -1.53
C PRO A 33 17.66 16.82 -2.66
N THR A 34 18.12 17.11 -3.89
CA THR A 34 17.26 17.22 -5.08
C THR A 34 16.62 15.89 -5.47
N ALA A 35 17.37 14.78 -5.42
CA ALA A 35 16.83 13.47 -5.75
C ALA A 35 15.76 13.04 -4.73
N TYR A 36 16.03 13.30 -3.45
CA TYR A 36 15.08 13.00 -2.38
C TYR A 36 13.83 13.90 -2.45
N ALA A 37 14.00 15.19 -2.71
CA ALA A 37 12.89 16.13 -2.91
C ALA A 37 12.01 15.74 -4.10
N LYS A 38 12.63 15.31 -5.22
CA LYS A 38 11.91 14.78 -6.38
C LYS A 38 11.07 13.56 -6.01
N LEU A 39 11.66 12.59 -5.29
CA LEU A 39 10.96 11.38 -4.86
C LEU A 39 9.75 11.71 -3.98
N LEU A 40 9.90 12.63 -3.03
CA LEU A 40 8.80 13.10 -2.19
C LEU A 40 7.71 13.79 -3.00
N PHE A 41 8.09 14.64 -3.97
CA PHE A 41 7.14 15.33 -4.83
C PHE A 41 6.34 14.34 -5.69
N GLU A 42 7.01 13.41 -6.36
CA GLU A 42 6.36 12.40 -7.20
C GLU A 42 5.44 11.49 -6.38
N ALA A 43 5.88 11.05 -5.20
CA ALA A 43 5.07 10.24 -4.30
C ALA A 43 3.85 11.00 -3.78
N GLY A 44 4.02 12.25 -3.34
CA GLY A 44 2.93 13.10 -2.86
C GLY A 44 1.92 13.41 -3.96
N PHE A 45 2.40 13.69 -5.18
CA PHE A 45 1.52 13.91 -6.34
C PHE A 45 0.76 12.64 -6.73
N ALA A 46 1.42 11.49 -6.77
CA ALA A 46 0.77 10.21 -7.06
C ALA A 46 -0.30 9.87 -6.01
N ALA A 47 -0.03 10.11 -4.72
CA ALA A 47 -0.99 9.92 -3.65
C ALA A 47 -2.21 10.86 -3.79
N LEU A 48 -1.98 12.14 -4.09
CA LEU A 48 -3.06 13.11 -4.30
C LEU A 48 -3.92 12.73 -5.52
N VAL A 49 -3.29 12.42 -6.66
CA VAL A 49 -4.01 11.98 -7.87
C VAL A 49 -4.76 10.67 -7.61
N GLY A 50 -4.22 9.76 -6.81
CA GLY A 50 -4.92 8.55 -6.38
C GLY A 50 -6.19 8.87 -5.60
N GLN A 51 -6.11 9.80 -4.65
CA GLN A 51 -7.26 10.29 -3.88
C GLN A 51 -8.31 10.96 -4.78
N GLU A 52 -7.89 11.86 -5.67
CA GLU A 52 -8.80 12.59 -6.57
C GLU A 52 -9.54 11.69 -7.56
N ARG A 53 -8.92 10.57 -7.95
CA ARG A 53 -9.51 9.61 -8.91
C ARG A 53 -10.39 8.57 -8.24
N ASP A 54 -10.69 8.72 -6.95
CA ASP A 54 -11.48 7.78 -6.15
C ASP A 54 -10.92 6.35 -6.28
N ALA A 55 -9.59 6.25 -6.42
CA ALA A 55 -8.84 5.01 -6.35
C ALA A 55 -8.32 4.92 -4.92
N PRO A 56 -9.06 4.29 -4.00
CA PRO A 56 -8.62 4.19 -2.63
C PRO A 56 -7.38 3.29 -2.67
N VAL A 57 -6.23 3.81 -2.25
CA VAL A 57 -5.20 2.93 -1.70
C VAL A 57 -5.71 2.55 -0.30
N ASP A 58 -6.78 1.77 -0.27
CA ASP A 58 -7.33 1.25 0.97
C ASP A 58 -6.65 -0.08 1.23
N ASP A 59 -5.67 -0.04 2.13
CA ASP A 59 -5.06 -1.21 2.75
C ASP A 59 -6.12 -2.21 3.27
N ALA A 60 -7.37 -1.80 3.51
CA ALA A 60 -8.41 -2.71 3.96
C ALA A 60 -8.80 -3.79 2.94
N GLU A 61 -8.64 -3.56 1.63
CA GLU A 61 -8.91 -4.61 0.64
C GLU A 61 -7.76 -5.64 0.61
N LEU A 62 -6.51 -5.16 0.70
CA LEU A 62 -5.34 -6.03 0.80
C LEU A 62 -5.32 -6.81 2.13
N ASP A 63 -5.67 -6.18 3.24
CA ASP A 63 -5.77 -6.82 4.57
C ASP A 63 -6.89 -7.87 4.63
N ARG A 64 -8.03 -7.62 3.95
CA ARG A 64 -9.12 -8.60 3.81
C ARG A 64 -8.66 -9.80 2.96
N GLN A 65 -7.93 -9.54 1.88
CA GLN A 65 -7.40 -10.59 1.01
C GLN A 65 -6.33 -11.43 1.72
N VAL A 66 -5.43 -10.82 2.49
CA VAL A 66 -4.41 -11.53 3.29
C VAL A 66 -5.05 -12.36 4.41
N THR A 67 -6.04 -11.80 5.11
CA THR A 67 -6.82 -12.51 6.14
C THR A 67 -7.54 -13.73 5.58
N LEU A 68 -8.14 -13.61 4.39
CA LEU A 68 -8.77 -14.74 3.67
C LEU A 68 -7.75 -15.79 3.24
N VAL A 69 -6.58 -15.40 2.73
CA VAL A 69 -5.50 -16.32 2.35
C VAL A 69 -5.00 -17.16 3.53
N PHE A 70 -4.83 -16.56 4.72
CA PHE A 70 -4.45 -17.31 5.93
C PHE A 70 -5.59 -18.21 6.48
N ALA A 71 -6.84 -17.81 6.30
CA ALA A 71 -8.01 -18.65 6.61
C ALA A 71 -8.14 -19.90 5.72
N CYS A 72 -7.71 -19.81 4.44
CA CYS A 72 -7.77 -20.90 3.45
C CYS A 72 -6.60 -21.91 3.56
N ALA A 73 -5.48 -21.51 4.16
CA ALA A 73 -4.26 -22.31 4.21
C ALA A 73 -4.26 -23.42 5.30
N GLY A 74 -5.36 -23.63 6.02
CA GLY A 74 -5.57 -24.83 6.85
C GLY A 74 -5.39 -24.70 8.37
N GLN A 75 -5.09 -23.52 8.91
CA GLN A 75 -4.97 -23.27 10.37
C GLN A 75 -6.27 -22.70 11.00
N GLY A 76 -7.42 -23.27 10.63
CA GLY A 76 -8.73 -22.63 10.80
C GLY A 76 -9.22 -22.43 12.24
N ASP A 77 -8.86 -21.32 12.87
CA ASP A 77 -9.62 -20.75 13.99
C ASP A 77 -10.79 -19.91 13.46
N ILE A 78 -12.00 -20.49 13.56
CA ILE A 78 -13.27 -19.90 13.11
C ILE A 78 -13.50 -18.52 13.74
N LYS A 79 -13.10 -18.31 15.00
CA LYS A 79 -13.35 -17.06 15.71
C LYS A 79 -12.45 -15.94 15.18
N ALA A 80 -11.19 -16.24 14.89
CA ALA A 80 -10.26 -15.27 14.31
C ALA A 80 -10.72 -14.81 12.91
N ILE A 81 -11.20 -15.75 12.09
CA ILE A 81 -11.67 -15.47 10.72
C ILE A 81 -12.96 -14.65 10.73
N ALA A 82 -13.94 -15.03 11.55
CA ALA A 82 -15.19 -14.27 11.69
C ALA A 82 -14.93 -12.83 12.16
N LYS A 83 -13.98 -12.65 13.09
CA LYS A 83 -13.60 -11.34 13.62
C LYS A 83 -12.93 -10.45 12.56
N ALA A 84 -12.03 -10.99 11.76
CA ALA A 84 -11.27 -10.20 10.80
C ALA A 84 -12.02 -9.93 9.48
N THR A 85 -12.97 -10.79 9.13
CA THR A 85 -13.76 -10.65 7.88
C THR A 85 -15.16 -10.07 8.09
N GLY A 86 -15.65 -10.03 9.34
CA GLY A 86 -17.02 -9.61 9.67
C GLY A 86 -18.11 -10.64 9.28
N VAL A 87 -17.71 -11.81 8.77
CA VAL A 87 -18.62 -12.88 8.36
C VAL A 87 -19.11 -13.66 9.60
N LYS A 88 -20.39 -14.05 9.61
CA LYS A 88 -20.98 -14.83 10.72
C LYS A 88 -20.18 -16.13 10.95
N PRO A 89 -19.83 -16.49 12.20
CA PRO A 89 -19.05 -17.69 12.50
C PRO A 89 -19.64 -18.98 11.93
N THR A 90 -20.97 -19.10 11.93
CA THR A 90 -21.68 -20.25 11.34
C THR A 90 -21.53 -20.35 9.83
N LEU A 91 -21.38 -19.23 9.13
CA LEU A 91 -21.11 -19.22 7.69
C LEU A 91 -19.65 -19.58 7.42
N VAL A 92 -18.72 -19.06 8.23
CA VAL A 92 -17.29 -19.43 8.18
C VAL A 92 -17.11 -20.92 8.40
N GLU A 93 -17.76 -21.50 9.42
CA GLU A 93 -17.72 -22.93 9.71
C GLU A 93 -18.24 -23.77 8.54
N ARG A 94 -19.38 -23.40 7.95
CA ARG A 94 -19.94 -24.08 6.78
C ARG A 94 -19.01 -24.04 5.56
N ILE A 95 -18.35 -22.90 5.32
CA ILE A 95 -17.39 -22.75 4.22
C ILE A 95 -16.19 -23.67 4.44
N LEU A 96 -15.60 -23.65 5.64
CA LEU A 96 -14.46 -24.50 5.98
C LEU A 96 -14.82 -25.99 5.92
N GLU A 97 -16.01 -26.37 6.38
CA GLU A 97 -16.49 -27.76 6.30
C GLU A 97 -16.72 -28.21 4.85
N ALA A 98 -17.28 -27.34 4.00
CA ALA A 98 -17.46 -27.63 2.58
C ALA A 98 -16.10 -27.86 1.88
N TRP A 99 -15.09 -27.06 2.20
CA TRP A 99 -13.75 -27.24 1.63
C TRP A 99 -13.07 -28.53 2.11
N ARG A 100 -13.22 -28.90 3.39
CA ARG A 100 -12.74 -30.20 3.88
C ARG A 100 -13.41 -31.39 3.19
N LYS A 101 -14.68 -31.25 2.79
CA LYS A 101 -15.42 -32.28 2.05
C LYS A 101 -15.04 -32.33 0.57
N ALA A 102 -14.77 -31.19 -0.05
CA ALA A 102 -14.37 -31.11 -1.46
C ALA A 102 -12.91 -31.51 -1.73
N GLY A 103 -12.03 -31.45 -0.71
CA GLY A 103 -10.64 -31.91 -0.79
C GLY A 103 -10.44 -33.41 -0.54
N LYS A 104 -11.52 -34.20 -0.46
CA LYS A 104 -11.53 -35.66 -0.48
C LYS A 104 -12.10 -36.13 -1.81
#